data_AF-A0A1W2EE07-F1
#
_entry.id   AF-A0A1W2EE07-F1
#
_cell.length_a   1.000
_cell.length_b   1.000
_cell.length_c   1.000
_cell.angle_alpha   90.00
_cell.angle_beta   90.00
_cell.angle_gamma   90.00
#
_symmetry.space_group_name_H-M   'P 1'
#
loop_
_entity.id
_entity.type
_entity.pdbx_description
1 polymer ?
#
loop_
_entity_poly.entity_id
_entity_poly.type
_entity_poly.pdbx_seq_one_letter_code
_entity_poly.pdbx_strand_id
1 'polypeptide(L)'
;MAVSETVRSLPLPTRIDDQSAIILKSALIKLINDGARKILCDFSATEFISEAGAEELVQVARFLAKIGGELGICQIKPNVKAALQQSYLFKFYSIEESVALVALKSLVSFFDQYEDILDLKVRMENAVAHIEIYLVFDCDQTMRQVQQTIDFICHNLEQEIKNARVLIVPSAQIAKKTVSRPETLATQIVFSSQDNVPQQLAQAIRDTLPGDTPCITVQAASPADDFDLVSVICLVDQATADAEAASFLKELRNQKVALFAIADNYPYSGYAGDCMKNISALLAASNTVIGKFVCRTVDKQLSSEDLMRARNKYFDILQEIER
;
A
#
# COMPACT_ATOMS: atom_id res chain seq x y z
N MET A 1 19.41 9.02 -0.90
CA MET A 1 18.91 10.04 0.05
C MET A 1 17.45 9.73 0.30
N ALA A 2 17.11 9.42 1.56
CA ALA A 2 15.85 8.81 1.94
C ALA A 2 14.64 9.68 1.53
N VAL A 3 13.80 9.14 0.65
CA VAL A 3 12.45 9.66 0.42
C VAL A 3 11.67 9.26 1.67
N SER A 4 11.60 10.16 2.64
CA SER A 4 10.80 9.96 3.85
C SER A 4 9.33 9.92 3.43
N GLU A 5 8.80 8.71 3.24
CA GLU A 5 7.36 8.41 3.15
C GLU A 5 6.63 8.59 4.48
N THR A 6 7.24 9.31 5.44
CA THR A 6 6.67 9.56 6.75
C THR A 6 5.63 10.66 6.65
N VAL A 7 4.37 10.32 6.90
CA VAL A 7 3.28 11.28 7.02
C VAL A 7 3.61 12.24 8.18
N ARG A 8 3.70 13.54 7.90
CA ARG A 8 3.96 14.55 8.94
C ARG A 8 2.66 15.18 9.40
N SER A 9 2.30 14.97 10.67
CA SER A 9 1.14 15.63 11.28
C SER A 9 1.50 17.03 11.79
N LEU A 10 0.66 18.02 11.52
CA LEU A 10 0.78 19.37 12.08
C LEU A 10 -0.49 19.72 12.87
N PRO A 11 -0.43 19.85 14.21
CA PRO A 11 -1.53 20.37 14.99
C PRO A 11 -1.74 21.85 14.67
N LEU A 12 -2.99 22.23 14.41
CA LEU A 12 -3.36 23.60 14.11
C LEU A 12 -3.79 24.36 15.36
N PRO A 13 -3.58 25.68 15.41
CA PRO A 13 -3.99 26.49 16.55
C PRO A 13 -5.52 26.55 16.67
N THR A 14 -5.98 26.95 17.87
CA THR A 14 -7.40 27.14 18.19
C THR A 14 -8.09 28.15 17.28
N ARG A 15 -7.35 29.17 16.83
CA ARG A 15 -7.87 30.22 15.95
C ARG A 15 -6.88 30.46 14.81
N ILE A 16 -7.39 30.42 13.57
CA ILE A 16 -6.63 30.77 12.37
C ILE A 16 -7.28 32.03 11.80
N ASP A 17 -6.66 33.16 12.07
CA ASP A 17 -6.97 34.47 11.48
C ASP A 17 -5.87 34.91 10.52
N ASP A 18 -6.04 36.09 9.91
CA ASP A 18 -5.19 36.53 8.80
C ASP A 18 -3.70 36.63 9.19
N GLN A 19 -3.40 36.96 10.45
CA GLN A 19 -2.03 37.01 10.95
C GLN A 19 -1.45 35.61 11.20
N SER A 20 -2.20 34.74 11.86
CA SER A 20 -1.77 33.36 12.15
C SER A 20 -1.73 32.48 10.90
N ALA A 21 -2.51 32.80 9.86
CA ALA A 21 -2.46 32.16 8.55
C ALA A 21 -1.08 32.26 7.88
N ILE A 22 -0.41 33.41 7.99
CA ILE A 22 0.94 33.63 7.43
C ILE A 22 1.96 32.73 8.14
N ILE A 23 1.83 32.60 9.46
CA ILE A 23 2.70 31.73 10.28
C ILE A 23 2.46 30.27 9.91
N LEU A 24 1.19 29.86 9.78
CA LEU A 24 0.80 28.52 9.37
C LEU A 24 1.35 28.16 7.98
N LYS A 25 1.21 29.06 7.01
CA LYS A 25 1.77 28.89 5.66
C LYS A 25 3.28 28.65 5.73
N SER A 26 3.98 29.47 6.50
CA SER A 26 5.44 29.37 6.65
C SER A 26 5.86 28.05 7.28
N ALA A 27 5.13 27.58 8.31
CA ALA A 27 5.37 26.29 8.95
C ALA A 27 5.15 25.12 7.98
N LEU A 28 4.07 25.15 7.20
CA LEU A 28 3.77 24.12 6.21
C LEU A 28 4.80 24.11 5.08
N ILE A 29 5.18 25.26 4.53
CA ILE A 29 6.22 25.37 3.50
C ILE A 29 7.57 24.85 4.02
N LYS A 30 7.91 25.14 5.28
CA LYS A 30 9.11 24.59 5.91
C LYS A 30 9.07 23.06 5.93
N LEU A 31 7.96 22.44 6.34
CA LEU A 31 7.81 20.99 6.32
C LEU A 31 7.99 20.41 4.91
N ILE A 32 7.46 21.10 3.89
CA ILE A 32 7.58 20.68 2.49
C ILE A 32 9.04 20.76 2.01
N ASN A 33 9.74 21.85 2.35
CA ASN A 33 11.15 22.04 2.04
C ASN A 33 12.04 21.03 2.78
N ASP A 34 11.65 20.62 3.99
CA ASP A 34 12.28 19.56 4.78
C ASP A 34 11.96 18.14 4.22
N GLY A 35 11.35 18.05 3.04
CA GLY A 35 11.10 16.80 2.32
C GLY A 35 9.74 16.16 2.59
N ALA A 36 8.86 16.77 3.39
CA ALA A 36 7.53 16.21 3.61
C ALA A 36 6.73 16.22 2.30
N ARG A 37 6.16 15.07 1.95
CA ARG A 37 5.25 14.91 0.81
C ARG A 37 3.83 14.57 1.23
N LYS A 38 3.63 13.95 2.39
CA LYS A 38 2.31 13.70 2.97
C LYS A 38 2.19 14.47 4.27
N ILE A 39 1.26 15.43 4.33
CA ILE A 39 1.06 16.29 5.51
C ILE A 39 -0.38 16.14 6.00
N LEU A 40 -0.57 15.86 7.29
CA LEU A 40 -1.88 15.75 7.92
C LEU A 40 -2.10 16.95 8.86
N CYS A 41 -3.04 17.83 8.55
CA CYS A 41 -3.40 18.95 9.41
C CYS A 41 -4.47 18.51 10.41
N ASP A 42 -4.15 18.62 11.70
CA ASP A 42 -5.07 18.30 12.80
C ASP A 42 -5.82 19.55 13.27
N PHE A 43 -7.14 19.56 13.04
CA PHE A 43 -8.05 20.65 13.39
C PHE A 43 -8.77 20.41 14.73
N SER A 44 -8.35 19.43 15.53
CA SER A 44 -8.96 19.07 16.82
C SER A 44 -9.18 20.26 17.75
N ALA A 45 -8.18 21.16 17.82
CA ALA A 45 -8.23 22.37 18.61
C ALA A 45 -8.90 23.55 17.88
N THR A 46 -8.96 23.55 16.54
CA THR A 46 -9.38 24.70 15.75
C THR A 46 -10.88 24.96 15.84
N GLU A 47 -11.24 26.16 16.30
CA GLU A 47 -12.63 26.60 16.46
C GLU A 47 -13.06 27.57 15.37
N PHE A 48 -12.11 28.27 14.76
CA PHE A 48 -12.36 29.31 13.78
C PHE A 48 -11.23 29.37 12.75
N ILE A 49 -11.62 29.55 11.49
CA ILE A 49 -10.73 29.86 10.38
C ILE A 49 -11.29 31.06 9.61
N SER A 50 -10.46 32.07 9.33
CA SER A 50 -10.80 33.17 8.43
C SER A 50 -10.72 32.75 6.97
N GLU A 51 -11.31 33.54 6.08
CA GLU A 51 -11.23 33.33 4.63
C GLU A 51 -9.76 33.31 4.16
N ALA A 52 -8.95 34.26 4.62
CA ALA A 52 -7.51 34.30 4.32
C ALA A 52 -6.78 33.04 4.83
N GLY A 53 -7.15 32.53 6.01
CA GLY A 53 -6.60 31.27 6.54
C GLY A 53 -6.94 30.05 5.67
N ALA A 54 -8.18 29.98 5.19
CA ALA A 54 -8.61 28.92 4.29
C ALA A 54 -7.89 29.01 2.93
N GLU A 55 -7.77 30.21 2.36
CA GLU A 55 -7.04 30.44 1.10
C GLU A 55 -5.57 30.03 1.21
N GLU A 56 -4.91 30.35 2.31
CA GLU A 56 -3.51 29.99 2.54
C GLU A 56 -3.30 28.47 2.58
N LEU A 57 -4.20 27.74 3.25
CA LEU A 57 -4.19 26.28 3.24
C LEU A 57 -4.39 25.71 1.83
N VAL A 58 -5.28 26.30 1.03
CA VAL A 58 -5.52 25.88 -0.35
C VAL A 58 -4.28 26.14 -1.22
N GLN A 59 -3.59 27.27 -1.03
CA GLN A 59 -2.35 27.58 -1.75
C GLN A 59 -1.26 26.56 -1.44
N VAL A 60 -1.09 26.19 -0.17
CA VAL A 60 -0.13 25.17 0.27
C VAL A 60 -0.50 23.80 -0.31
N ALA A 61 -1.78 23.40 -0.26
CA ALA A 61 -2.24 22.14 -0.83
C ALA A 61 -1.95 22.05 -2.34
N ARG A 62 -2.20 23.13 -3.09
CA ARG A 62 -1.85 23.20 -4.52
C ARG A 62 -0.35 23.08 -4.76
N PHE A 63 0.46 23.74 -3.94
CA PHE A 63 1.92 23.65 -4.04
C PHE A 63 2.41 22.22 -3.77
N LEU A 64 1.87 21.59 -2.72
CA LEU A 64 2.20 20.21 -2.35
C LEU A 64 1.76 19.20 -3.42
N ALA A 65 0.59 19.39 -4.03
CA ALA A 65 0.12 18.55 -5.14
C ALA A 65 1.03 18.63 -6.38
N LYS A 66 1.57 19.82 -6.71
CA LYS A 66 2.49 19.99 -7.86
C LYS A 66 3.79 19.19 -7.72
N ILE A 67 4.23 18.94 -6.49
CA ILE A 67 5.45 18.17 -6.19
C ILE A 67 5.15 16.70 -5.84
N GLY A 68 3.94 16.22 -6.18
CA GLY A 68 3.52 14.83 -5.95
C GLY A 68 3.18 14.50 -4.50
N GLY A 69 2.90 15.51 -3.68
CA GLY A 69 2.49 15.36 -2.29
C GLY A 69 0.98 15.53 -2.05
N GLU A 70 0.54 15.19 -0.85
CA GLU A 70 -0.86 15.26 -0.44
C GLU A 70 -1.01 15.98 0.91
N LEU A 71 -2.02 16.85 1.01
CA LEU A 71 -2.45 17.48 2.26
C LEU A 71 -3.77 16.87 2.73
N GLY A 72 -3.75 16.20 3.87
CA GLY A 72 -4.90 15.65 4.54
C GLY A 72 -5.41 16.56 5.66
N ILE A 73 -6.71 16.51 5.93
CA ILE A 73 -7.35 17.23 7.04
C ILE A 73 -8.05 16.22 7.96
N CYS A 74 -7.77 16.27 9.25
CA CYS A 74 -8.42 15.44 10.27
C CYS A 74 -9.06 16.28 11.39
N GLN A 75 -10.04 15.68 12.08
CA GLN A 75 -10.76 16.25 13.24
C GLN A 75 -11.38 17.64 13.04
N ILE A 76 -11.84 17.94 11.82
CA ILE A 76 -12.42 19.24 11.49
C ILE A 76 -13.84 19.41 12.05
N LYS A 77 -14.08 20.50 12.81
CA LYS A 77 -15.42 20.86 13.30
C LYS A 77 -16.33 21.33 12.15
N PRO A 78 -17.66 21.10 12.20
CA PRO A 78 -18.58 21.43 11.10
C PRO A 78 -18.55 22.90 10.67
N ASN A 79 -18.41 23.82 11.63
CA ASN A 79 -18.33 25.26 11.38
C ASN A 79 -17.06 25.66 10.59
N VAL A 80 -15.93 25.00 10.89
CA VAL A 80 -14.66 25.20 10.16
C VAL A 80 -14.70 24.49 8.81
N LYS A 81 -15.35 23.32 8.73
CA LYS A 81 -15.52 22.56 7.50
C LYS A 81 -16.26 23.36 6.42
N ALA A 82 -17.30 24.10 6.80
CA ALA A 82 -18.06 24.95 5.87
C ALA A 82 -17.17 26.00 5.17
N ALA A 83 -16.19 26.56 5.89
CA ALA A 83 -15.24 27.53 5.33
C ALA A 83 -14.23 26.90 4.35
N LEU A 84 -13.91 25.60 4.52
CA LEU A 84 -12.94 24.87 3.68
C LEU A 84 -13.61 24.04 2.55
N GLN A 85 -14.93 23.88 2.60
CA GLN A 85 -15.69 23.05 1.65
C GLN A 85 -15.70 23.59 0.22
N GLN A 86 -15.43 24.88 0.01
CA GLN A 86 -15.40 25.46 -1.33
C GLN A 86 -14.18 25.05 -2.16
N SER A 87 -13.22 24.33 -1.56
CA SER A 87 -12.03 23.82 -2.24
C SER A 87 -11.98 22.29 -2.26
N TYR A 88 -12.12 21.71 -3.46
CA TYR A 88 -11.99 20.27 -3.74
C TYR A 88 -10.54 19.72 -3.61
N LEU A 89 -9.67 20.44 -2.91
CA LEU A 89 -8.23 20.17 -2.87
C LEU A 89 -7.79 19.37 -1.64
N PHE A 90 -8.70 19.11 -0.71
CA PHE A 90 -8.40 18.42 0.55
C PHE A 90 -9.00 17.02 0.57
N LYS A 91 -8.23 16.05 1.06
CA LYS A 91 -8.79 14.80 1.56
C LYS A 91 -9.30 15.06 2.98
N PHE A 92 -10.62 14.99 3.15
CA PHE A 92 -11.26 15.07 4.45
C PHE A 92 -11.33 13.66 5.02
N TYR A 93 -10.62 13.42 6.11
CA TYR A 93 -10.79 12.19 6.87
C TYR A 93 -12.05 12.29 7.74
N SER A 94 -12.81 11.21 7.83
CA SER A 94 -13.93 11.11 8.77
C SER A 94 -13.42 11.25 10.22
N ILE A 95 -14.32 11.53 11.16
CA ILE A 95 -13.94 11.59 12.58
C ILE A 95 -13.36 10.24 13.03
N GLU A 96 -13.94 9.13 12.54
CA GLU A 96 -13.47 7.77 12.80
C GLU A 96 -12.04 7.55 12.25
N GLU A 97 -11.79 7.94 11.00
CA GLU A 97 -10.45 7.85 10.39
C GLU A 97 -9.44 8.75 11.11
N SER A 98 -9.88 9.91 11.58
CA SER A 98 -9.04 10.85 12.32
C SER A 98 -8.63 10.28 13.68
N VAL A 99 -9.56 9.65 14.40
CA VAL A 99 -9.27 8.98 15.67
C VAL A 99 -8.42 7.73 15.44
N ALA A 100 -8.67 6.98 14.37
CA ALA A 100 -7.87 5.81 13.98
C ALA A 100 -6.40 6.18 13.74
N LEU A 101 -6.15 7.30 13.04
CA LEU A 101 -4.80 7.79 12.77
C LEU A 101 -4.06 8.20 14.05
N VAL A 102 -4.75 8.85 14.99
CA VAL A 102 -4.17 9.21 16.29
C VAL A 102 -3.88 7.95 17.12
N ALA A 103 -4.80 6.99 17.14
CA ALA A 103 -4.60 5.71 17.83
C ALA A 103 -3.39 4.94 17.26
N LEU A 104 -3.28 4.84 15.93
CA LEU A 104 -2.14 4.21 15.27
C LEU A 104 -0.81 4.92 15.61
N LYS A 105 -0.79 6.25 15.59
CA LYS A 105 0.39 7.03 15.97
C LYS A 105 0.83 6.73 17.40
N SER A 106 -0.12 6.69 18.33
CA SER A 106 0.17 6.41 19.74
C SER A 106 0.69 4.98 19.92
N LEU A 107 0.10 4.01 19.21
CA LEU A 107 0.54 2.60 19.20
C LEU A 107 2.00 2.42 18.77
N VAL A 108 2.51 3.23 17.83
CA VAL A 108 3.94 3.21 17.43
C VAL A 108 4.88 3.39 18.64
N SER A 109 4.45 4.12 19.68
CA SER A 109 5.24 4.31 20.90
C SER A 109 5.40 3.03 21.74
N PHE A 110 4.61 1.99 21.44
CA PHE A 110 4.59 0.70 22.13
C PHE A 110 5.00 -0.46 21.20
N PHE A 111 5.66 -0.18 20.07
CA PHE A 111 6.00 -1.16 19.04
C PHE A 111 6.79 -2.38 19.58
N ASP A 112 7.61 -2.21 20.62
CA ASP A 112 8.37 -3.31 21.22
C ASP A 112 7.53 -4.22 22.13
N GLN A 113 6.27 -3.86 22.41
CA GLN A 113 5.41 -4.55 23.37
C GLN A 113 4.35 -5.45 22.71
N TYR A 114 4.22 -5.42 21.38
CA TYR A 114 3.35 -6.27 20.57
C TYR A 114 4.09 -6.65 19.28
N GLU A 115 3.75 -7.78 18.66
CA GLU A 115 4.40 -8.23 17.42
C GLU A 115 3.79 -7.60 16.17
N ASP A 116 2.46 -7.45 16.14
CA ASP A 116 1.74 -6.97 14.95
C ASP A 116 0.37 -6.35 15.31
N ILE A 117 -0.17 -5.55 14.40
CA ILE A 117 -1.51 -4.96 14.47
C ILE A 117 -2.37 -5.59 13.36
N LEU A 118 -3.32 -6.44 13.72
CA LEU A 118 -4.16 -7.14 12.74
C LEU A 118 -5.27 -6.25 12.18
N ASP A 119 -5.91 -5.49 13.06
CA ASP A 119 -7.06 -4.67 12.70
C ASP A 119 -7.24 -3.54 13.73
N LEU A 120 -7.78 -2.42 13.28
CA LEU A 120 -8.15 -1.29 14.13
C LEU A 120 -9.46 -0.71 13.63
N LYS A 121 -10.48 -0.76 14.49
CA LYS A 121 -11.81 -0.25 14.19
C LYS A 121 -12.14 0.90 15.12
N VAL A 122 -12.70 1.94 14.54
CA VAL A 122 -13.24 3.07 15.30
C VAL A 122 -14.71 3.19 14.99
N ARG A 123 -15.51 3.28 16.04
CA ARG A 123 -16.94 3.53 15.98
C ARG A 123 -17.28 4.70 16.87
N MET A 124 -17.98 5.69 16.33
CA MET A 124 -18.45 6.83 17.14
C MET A 124 -19.85 6.56 17.69
N GLU A 125 -20.03 6.71 19.01
CA GLU A 125 -21.33 6.58 19.67
C GLU A 125 -21.52 7.76 20.63
N ASN A 126 -22.51 8.62 20.38
CA ASN A 126 -22.83 9.80 21.22
C ASN A 126 -21.60 10.67 21.59
N ALA A 127 -20.72 10.92 20.61
CA ALA A 127 -19.45 11.66 20.78
C ALA A 127 -18.36 10.97 21.64
N VAL A 128 -18.54 9.70 21.98
CA VAL A 128 -17.52 8.83 22.54
C VAL A 128 -16.94 7.96 21.41
N ALA A 129 -15.61 7.90 21.31
CA ALA A 129 -14.94 7.04 20.35
C ALA A 129 -14.72 5.65 20.96
N HIS A 130 -15.34 4.62 20.39
CA HIS A 130 -15.05 3.23 20.72
C HIS A 130 -13.99 2.71 19.77
N ILE A 131 -12.82 2.40 20.30
CA ILE A 131 -11.65 1.96 19.54
C ILE A 131 -11.41 0.49 19.88
N GLU A 132 -11.54 -0.38 18.89
CA GLU A 132 -11.20 -1.80 19.00
C GLU A 132 -9.90 -2.06 18.26
N ILE A 133 -8.91 -2.62 18.94
CA ILE A 133 -7.57 -2.87 18.40
C ILE A 133 -7.26 -4.36 18.57
N TYR A 134 -6.85 -5.01 17.48
CA TYR A 134 -6.50 -6.42 17.48
C TYR A 134 -4.98 -6.53 17.40
N LEU A 135 -4.33 -6.86 18.52
CA LEU A 135 -2.87 -6.93 18.62
C LEU A 135 -2.40 -8.37 18.75
N VAL A 136 -1.29 -8.68 18.07
CA VAL A 136 -0.53 -9.92 18.24
C VAL A 136 0.52 -9.69 19.31
N PHE A 137 0.66 -10.64 20.23
CA PHE A 137 1.66 -10.62 21.27
C PHE A 137 2.57 -11.84 21.13
N ASP A 138 3.81 -11.69 21.58
CA ASP A 138 4.81 -12.76 21.63
C ASP A 138 4.25 -13.98 22.36
N CYS A 139 4.37 -15.16 21.72
CA CYS A 139 3.83 -16.42 22.20
C CYS A 139 4.53 -16.95 23.45
N ASP A 140 5.73 -16.45 23.77
CA ASP A 140 6.46 -16.77 25.00
C ASP A 140 5.98 -15.92 26.19
N GLN A 141 5.17 -14.88 25.97
CA GLN A 141 4.62 -14.07 27.06
C GLN A 141 3.47 -14.77 27.78
N THR A 142 3.45 -14.66 29.11
CA THR A 142 2.32 -15.12 29.91
C THR A 142 1.11 -14.19 29.74
N MET A 143 -0.11 -14.71 29.86
CA MET A 143 -1.33 -13.89 29.81
C MET A 143 -1.35 -12.76 30.84
N ARG A 144 -0.63 -12.90 31.97
CA ARG A 144 -0.47 -11.81 32.94
C ARG A 144 0.33 -10.64 32.34
N GLN A 145 1.44 -10.93 31.67
CA GLN A 145 2.27 -9.91 31.03
C GLN A 145 1.52 -9.24 29.87
N VAL A 146 0.85 -10.03 29.03
CA VAL A 146 0.01 -9.52 27.94
C VAL A 146 -1.08 -8.58 28.48
N GLN A 147 -1.79 -8.98 29.54
CA GLN A 147 -2.83 -8.13 30.13
C GLN A 147 -2.26 -6.84 30.71
N GLN A 148 -1.09 -6.88 31.36
CA GLN A 148 -0.43 -5.68 31.88
C GLN A 148 -0.06 -4.70 30.77
N THR A 149 0.46 -5.21 29.66
CA THR A 149 0.74 -4.42 28.45
C THR A 149 -0.54 -3.81 27.89
N ILE A 150 -1.61 -4.60 27.76
CA ILE A 150 -2.91 -4.12 27.28
C ILE A 150 -3.44 -2.98 28.16
N ASP A 151 -3.47 -3.18 29.47
CA ASP A 151 -3.99 -2.18 30.42
C ASP A 151 -3.17 -0.88 30.32
N PHE A 152 -1.85 -1.00 30.15
CA PHE A 152 -0.97 0.14 29.97
C PHE A 152 -1.22 0.90 28.66
N ILE A 153 -1.35 0.19 27.53
CA ILE A 153 -1.62 0.81 26.22
C ILE A 153 -3.01 1.45 26.21
N CYS A 154 -4.03 0.76 26.72
CA CYS A 154 -5.39 1.31 26.85
C CYS A 154 -5.38 2.61 27.66
N HIS A 155 -4.72 2.61 28.83
CA HIS A 155 -4.65 3.81 29.66
C HIS A 155 -4.01 5.00 28.93
N ASN A 156 -2.90 4.80 28.20
CA ASN A 156 -2.24 5.87 27.47
C ASN A 156 -3.10 6.40 26.32
N LEU A 157 -3.72 5.51 25.53
CA LEU A 157 -4.59 5.89 24.42
C LEU A 157 -5.82 6.67 24.89
N GLU A 158 -6.43 6.26 26.00
CA GLU A 158 -7.60 6.96 26.57
C GLU A 158 -7.25 8.33 27.17
N GLN A 159 -5.99 8.55 27.59
CA GLN A 159 -5.51 9.88 28.01
C GLN A 159 -5.22 10.79 26.81
N GLU A 160 -4.70 10.24 25.71
CA GLU A 160 -4.36 11.00 24.51
C GLU A 160 -5.61 11.36 23.68
N ILE A 161 -6.60 10.47 23.63
CA ILE A 161 -7.83 10.65 22.84
C ILE A 161 -8.99 11.01 23.77
N LYS A 162 -9.44 12.27 23.69
CA LYS A 162 -10.58 12.77 24.49
C LYS A 162 -11.84 11.94 24.25
N ASN A 163 -12.51 11.52 25.33
CA ASN A 163 -13.73 10.73 25.29
C ASN A 163 -13.58 9.43 24.46
N ALA A 164 -12.47 8.72 24.60
CA ALA A 164 -12.29 7.41 24.00
C ALA A 164 -12.51 6.28 25.00
N ARG A 165 -12.96 5.13 24.50
CA ARG A 165 -12.91 3.84 25.18
C ARG A 165 -12.13 2.87 24.29
N VAL A 166 -11.06 2.33 24.83
CA VAL A 166 -10.15 1.47 24.08
C VAL A 166 -10.32 0.04 24.56
N LEU A 167 -10.55 -0.86 23.61
CA LEU A 167 -10.56 -2.29 23.83
C LEU A 167 -9.46 -2.92 22.97
N ILE A 168 -8.44 -3.47 23.61
CA ILE A 168 -7.44 -4.28 22.92
C ILE A 168 -7.82 -5.74 23.07
N VAL A 169 -7.96 -6.41 21.94
CA VAL A 169 -8.22 -7.85 21.88
C VAL A 169 -6.90 -8.54 21.56
N PRO A 170 -6.29 -9.26 22.53
CA PRO A 170 -5.13 -10.09 22.24
C PRO A 170 -5.58 -11.16 21.25
N SER A 171 -5.00 -11.08 20.06
CA SER A 171 -5.38 -11.88 18.92
C SER A 171 -4.15 -12.63 18.49
N ALA A 172 -4.23 -13.95 18.49
CA ALA A 172 -3.28 -14.69 17.69
C ALA A 172 -3.55 -14.34 16.23
N GLN A 173 -2.50 -14.26 15.41
CA GLN A 173 -2.70 -14.66 14.03
C GLN A 173 -3.20 -16.11 14.09
N ILE A 174 -4.51 -16.31 14.00
CA ILE A 174 -4.99 -17.44 13.23
C ILE A 174 -4.41 -17.11 11.87
N ALA A 175 -3.25 -17.68 11.56
CA ALA A 175 -2.79 -17.70 10.18
C ALA A 175 -4.04 -18.06 9.41
N LYS A 176 -4.60 -17.12 8.63
CA LYS A 176 -5.65 -17.42 7.64
C LYS A 176 -5.16 -18.71 7.07
N LYS A 177 -5.84 -19.82 7.40
CA LYS A 177 -5.32 -21.19 7.36
C LYS A 177 -4.07 -21.13 6.51
N THR A 178 -2.87 -21.16 7.10
CA THR A 178 -1.70 -21.52 6.29
C THR A 178 -2.21 -22.77 5.65
N VAL A 179 -2.68 -22.64 4.40
CA VAL A 179 -3.12 -23.75 3.61
C VAL A 179 -1.83 -24.50 3.64
N SER A 180 -1.87 -25.62 4.35
CA SER A 180 -0.87 -26.67 4.26
C SER A 180 -0.36 -26.56 2.85
N ARG A 181 0.89 -26.07 2.73
CA ARG A 181 1.68 -25.88 1.52
C ARG A 181 0.93 -26.46 0.32
N PRO A 182 0.46 -25.64 -0.65
CA PRO A 182 -0.52 -26.08 -1.65
C PRO A 182 -0.18 -27.50 -2.06
N GLU A 183 -1.13 -28.42 -1.82
CA GLU A 183 -1.02 -29.79 -2.31
C GLU A 183 -0.86 -29.68 -3.83
N THR A 184 0.41 -29.70 -4.27
CA THR A 184 0.90 -29.77 -5.64
C THR A 184 0.04 -29.09 -6.70
N LEU A 185 -0.10 -27.76 -6.64
CA LEU A 185 -0.33 -26.99 -7.86
C LEU A 185 0.97 -27.01 -8.66
N ALA A 186 0.95 -27.63 -9.83
CA ALA A 186 2.08 -27.64 -10.73
C ALA A 186 2.19 -26.23 -11.33
N THR A 187 3.06 -25.40 -10.76
CA THR A 187 3.29 -24.02 -11.22
C THR A 187 4.59 -23.94 -12.00
N GLN A 188 4.64 -23.17 -13.07
CA GLN A 188 5.87 -22.92 -13.83
C GLN A 188 6.09 -21.42 -13.98
N ILE A 189 7.33 -20.99 -13.73
CA ILE A 189 7.78 -19.62 -13.99
C ILE A 189 8.68 -19.67 -15.22
N VAL A 190 8.27 -18.94 -16.26
CA VAL A 190 8.98 -18.80 -17.51
C VAL A 190 9.39 -17.34 -17.69
N PHE A 191 10.68 -17.07 -17.92
CA PHE A 191 11.17 -15.71 -18.10
C PHE A 191 11.96 -15.54 -19.41
N SER A 192 11.92 -14.33 -19.97
CA SER A 192 12.70 -13.95 -21.15
C SER A 192 14.20 -13.95 -20.85
N SER A 193 15.01 -14.47 -21.77
CA SER A 193 16.45 -14.63 -21.59
C SER A 193 17.27 -13.40 -22.00
N GLN A 194 16.62 -12.35 -22.52
CA GLN A 194 17.31 -11.22 -23.14
C GLN A 194 18.09 -10.32 -22.16
N ASP A 195 17.70 -10.29 -20.88
CA ASP A 195 18.37 -9.50 -19.85
C ASP A 195 18.30 -10.18 -18.47
N ASN A 196 19.05 -9.64 -17.51
CA ASN A 196 19.18 -10.15 -16.15
C ASN A 196 17.95 -9.77 -15.29
N VAL A 197 17.14 -8.83 -15.77
CA VAL A 197 16.02 -8.22 -15.04
C VAL A 197 14.81 -9.16 -14.92
N PRO A 198 14.34 -9.82 -16.00
CA PRO A 198 13.33 -10.87 -15.90
C PRO A 198 13.74 -12.00 -14.95
N GLN A 199 15.02 -12.38 -14.95
CA GLN A 199 15.55 -13.41 -14.05
C GLN A 199 15.49 -12.98 -12.58
N GLN A 200 15.83 -11.73 -12.27
CA GLN A 200 15.73 -11.20 -10.89
C GLN A 200 14.28 -11.24 -10.39
N LEU A 201 13.32 -10.85 -11.24
CA LEU A 201 11.90 -10.90 -10.90
C LEU A 201 11.41 -12.35 -10.73
N ALA A 202 11.81 -13.24 -11.63
CA ALA A 202 11.51 -14.67 -11.58
C ALA A 202 12.01 -15.31 -10.28
N GLN A 203 13.25 -15.01 -9.90
CA GLN A 203 13.86 -15.52 -8.69
C GLN A 203 13.16 -14.97 -7.45
N ALA A 204 12.85 -13.66 -7.42
CA ALA A 204 12.15 -13.07 -6.29
C ALA A 204 10.76 -13.67 -6.07
N ILE A 205 10.04 -14.03 -7.14
CA ILE A 205 8.77 -14.76 -7.06
C ILE A 205 9.03 -16.20 -6.62
N ARG A 206 10.05 -16.86 -7.18
CA ARG A 206 10.40 -18.23 -6.80
C ARG A 206 10.76 -18.37 -5.33
N ASP A 207 11.45 -17.40 -4.74
CA ASP A 207 11.81 -17.43 -3.33
C ASP A 207 10.57 -17.45 -2.40
N THR A 208 9.39 -17.10 -2.92
CA THR A 208 8.10 -17.18 -2.20
C THR A 208 7.35 -18.49 -2.42
N LEU A 209 7.83 -19.35 -3.33
CA LEU A 209 7.24 -20.64 -3.68
C LEU A 209 8.07 -21.80 -3.12
N PRO A 210 7.52 -23.03 -3.08
CA PRO A 210 8.29 -24.21 -2.71
C PRO A 210 9.54 -24.36 -3.60
N GLY A 211 10.62 -24.88 -3.02
CA GLY A 211 11.91 -25.04 -3.70
C GLY A 211 11.90 -25.92 -4.95
N ASP A 212 10.78 -26.54 -5.33
CA ASP A 212 10.63 -27.50 -6.44
C ASP A 212 9.84 -26.97 -7.66
N THR A 213 9.39 -25.70 -7.64
CA THR A 213 8.78 -25.10 -8.83
C THR A 213 9.76 -25.16 -10.05
N PRO A 214 9.34 -25.22 -11.30
CA PRO A 214 10.26 -24.96 -12.41
C PRO A 214 10.40 -23.45 -12.66
N CYS A 215 11.63 -22.93 -12.63
CA CYS A 215 11.97 -21.54 -13.00
C CYS A 215 12.97 -21.60 -14.15
N ILE A 216 12.50 -21.44 -15.38
CA ILE A 216 13.27 -21.69 -16.60
C ILE A 216 13.08 -20.58 -17.63
N THR A 217 13.97 -20.52 -18.61
CA THR A 217 13.87 -19.54 -19.70
C THR A 217 12.80 -19.96 -20.71
N VAL A 218 12.24 -18.99 -21.43
CA VAL A 218 11.31 -19.21 -22.57
C VAL A 218 11.85 -20.20 -23.61
N GLN A 219 13.18 -20.26 -23.79
CA GLN A 219 13.83 -21.19 -24.74
C GLN A 219 13.89 -22.64 -24.23
N ALA A 220 13.94 -22.83 -22.91
CA ALA A 220 13.98 -24.13 -22.26
C ALA A 220 12.59 -24.66 -21.88
N ALA A 221 11.56 -23.80 -21.95
CA ALA A 221 10.20 -24.15 -21.60
C ALA A 221 9.48 -24.86 -22.75
N SER A 222 8.85 -25.99 -22.43
CA SER A 222 7.91 -26.66 -23.33
C SER A 222 6.50 -26.08 -23.10
N PRO A 223 5.79 -25.60 -24.14
CA PRO A 223 4.41 -25.11 -24.00
C PRO A 223 3.39 -26.22 -23.68
N ALA A 224 3.81 -27.48 -23.71
CA ALA A 224 2.96 -28.67 -23.64
C ALA A 224 2.93 -29.34 -22.25
N ASP A 225 3.59 -28.76 -21.25
CA ASP A 225 3.56 -29.30 -19.90
C ASP A 225 2.24 -28.91 -19.20
N ASP A 226 1.58 -29.88 -18.56
CA ASP A 226 0.25 -29.74 -17.94
C ASP A 226 0.37 -29.05 -16.56
N PHE A 227 0.78 -27.77 -16.57
CA PHE A 227 0.89 -26.92 -15.38
C PHE A 227 -0.44 -26.22 -15.07
N ASP A 228 -0.86 -26.22 -13.81
CA ASP A 228 -2.05 -25.49 -13.35
C ASP A 228 -1.93 -23.96 -13.50
N LEU A 229 -0.70 -23.44 -13.54
CA LEU A 229 -0.40 -22.03 -13.75
C LEU A 229 0.95 -21.86 -14.46
N VAL A 230 0.94 -21.12 -15.56
CA VAL A 230 2.14 -20.68 -16.27
C VAL A 230 2.32 -19.18 -16.08
N SER A 231 3.38 -18.79 -15.39
CA SER A 231 3.73 -17.40 -15.13
C SER A 231 4.80 -16.94 -16.11
N VAL A 232 4.46 -16.01 -17.00
CA VAL A 232 5.34 -15.51 -18.04
C VAL A 232 5.87 -14.13 -17.67
N ILE A 233 7.19 -14.00 -17.61
CA ILE A 233 7.90 -12.77 -17.29
C ILE A 233 8.63 -12.27 -18.53
N CYS A 234 8.28 -11.08 -19.01
CA CYS A 234 8.75 -10.53 -20.28
C CYS A 234 9.25 -9.08 -20.12
N LEU A 235 10.12 -8.67 -21.04
CA LEU A 235 10.48 -7.27 -21.22
C LEU A 235 9.50 -6.64 -22.21
N VAL A 236 9.14 -5.39 -21.99
CA VAL A 236 8.33 -4.63 -22.94
C VAL A 236 9.25 -4.08 -24.03
N ASP A 237 9.08 -4.57 -25.26
CA ASP A 237 9.73 -4.06 -26.46
C ASP A 237 8.67 -3.54 -27.44
N GLN A 238 8.86 -2.34 -27.98
CA GLN A 238 7.94 -1.69 -28.94
C GLN A 238 6.44 -1.78 -28.57
N ALA A 239 6.11 -1.53 -27.30
CA ALA A 239 4.76 -1.60 -26.74
C ALA A 239 4.10 -3.00 -26.74
N THR A 240 4.89 -4.07 -26.83
CA THR A 240 4.48 -5.47 -26.74
C THR A 240 5.52 -6.28 -25.95
N ALA A 241 5.34 -7.61 -25.80
CA ALA A 241 6.36 -8.49 -25.22
C ALA A 241 7.54 -8.65 -26.18
N ASP A 242 8.73 -8.91 -25.63
CA ASP A 242 9.93 -9.29 -26.37
C ASP A 242 9.67 -10.47 -27.31
N ALA A 243 10.43 -10.55 -28.42
CA ALA A 243 10.17 -11.51 -29.50
C ALA A 243 10.16 -12.98 -29.02
N GLU A 244 10.96 -13.33 -28.01
CA GLU A 244 11.00 -14.67 -27.44
C GLU A 244 9.71 -14.98 -26.66
N ALA A 245 9.35 -14.10 -25.70
CA ALA A 245 8.13 -14.26 -24.93
C ALA A 245 6.87 -14.18 -25.81
N ALA A 246 6.86 -13.32 -26.83
CA ALA A 246 5.75 -13.19 -27.76
C ALA A 246 5.51 -14.47 -28.58
N SER A 247 6.57 -15.22 -28.90
CA SER A 247 6.45 -16.51 -29.59
C SER A 247 5.89 -17.57 -28.64
N PHE A 248 6.40 -17.63 -27.41
CA PHE A 248 5.90 -18.54 -26.37
C PHE A 248 4.41 -18.30 -26.04
N LEU A 249 4.00 -17.04 -25.89
CA LEU A 249 2.61 -16.67 -25.60
C LEU A 249 1.62 -17.11 -26.70
N LYS A 250 2.06 -17.18 -27.96
CA LYS A 250 1.22 -17.66 -29.08
C LYS A 250 1.05 -19.17 -29.11
N GLU A 251 2.01 -19.91 -28.58
CA GLU A 251 2.01 -21.38 -28.56
C GLU A 251 1.23 -21.94 -27.37
N LEU A 252 1.11 -21.19 -26.27
CA LEU A 252 0.31 -21.57 -25.11
C LEU A 252 -1.17 -21.76 -25.47
N ARG A 253 -1.75 -22.89 -25.06
CA ARG A 253 -3.18 -23.20 -25.24
C ARG A 253 -3.77 -23.87 -24.00
N ASN A 254 -5.03 -23.56 -23.69
CA ASN A 254 -5.79 -24.08 -22.55
C ASN A 254 -5.12 -23.90 -21.17
N GLN A 255 -4.23 -22.91 -21.04
CA GLN A 255 -3.49 -22.67 -19.80
C GLN A 255 -4.04 -21.46 -19.02
N LYS A 256 -3.91 -21.55 -17.70
CA LYS A 256 -4.03 -20.39 -16.79
C LYS A 256 -2.71 -19.62 -16.81
N VAL A 257 -2.75 -18.35 -17.18
CA VAL A 257 -1.55 -17.55 -17.42
C VAL A 257 -1.50 -16.34 -16.48
N ALA A 258 -0.35 -16.12 -15.85
CA ALA A 258 -0.03 -14.89 -15.15
C ALA A 258 1.04 -14.12 -15.93
N LEU A 259 0.79 -12.84 -16.22
CA LEU A 259 1.67 -12.00 -17.03
C LEU A 259 2.40 -10.98 -16.17
N PHE A 260 3.72 -11.00 -16.23
CA PHE A 260 4.59 -10.01 -15.61
C PHE A 260 5.38 -9.31 -16.71
N ALA A 261 5.18 -8.00 -16.83
CA ALA A 261 5.87 -7.18 -17.83
C ALA A 261 6.80 -6.18 -17.14
N ILE A 262 8.00 -6.02 -17.69
CA ILE A 262 9.02 -5.10 -17.20
C ILE A 262 9.22 -4.03 -18.26
N ALA A 263 9.00 -2.76 -17.91
CA ALA A 263 9.14 -1.64 -18.84
C ALA A 263 10.22 -0.66 -18.37
N ASP A 264 10.86 0.05 -19.30
CA ASP A 264 11.80 1.14 -18.98
C ASP A 264 11.08 2.42 -18.49
N ASN A 265 9.79 2.52 -18.83
CA ASN A 265 8.92 3.66 -18.53
C ASN A 265 8.02 3.43 -17.30
N TYR A 266 7.38 4.50 -16.83
CA TYR A 266 6.57 4.48 -15.61
C TYR A 266 5.36 3.53 -15.73
N PRO A 267 5.12 2.62 -14.76
CA PRO A 267 4.15 1.53 -14.84
C PRO A 267 2.69 1.99 -14.73
N TYR A 268 2.45 3.25 -14.37
CA TYR A 268 1.11 3.87 -14.30
C TYR A 268 0.81 4.83 -15.46
N SER A 269 1.62 4.81 -16.51
CA SER A 269 1.31 5.53 -17.74
C SER A 269 0.19 4.81 -18.51
N GLY A 270 -0.60 5.55 -19.30
CA GLY A 270 -1.53 4.93 -20.25
C GLY A 270 -0.84 3.93 -21.19
N TYR A 271 0.44 4.20 -21.49
CA TYR A 271 1.33 3.33 -22.24
C TYR A 271 1.48 1.93 -21.64
N ALA A 272 1.67 1.80 -20.31
CA ALA A 272 1.78 0.49 -19.66
C ALA A 272 0.48 -0.34 -19.77
N GLY A 273 -0.67 0.34 -19.68
CA GLY A 273 -1.97 -0.28 -19.89
C GLY A 273 -2.15 -0.79 -21.32
N ASP A 274 -1.72 -0.01 -22.32
CA ASP A 274 -1.80 -0.42 -23.73
C ASP A 274 -0.80 -1.53 -24.06
N CYS A 275 0.40 -1.50 -23.48
CA CYS A 275 1.36 -2.62 -23.58
C CYS A 275 0.74 -3.92 -23.06
N MET A 276 0.09 -3.88 -21.90
CA MET A 276 -0.56 -5.08 -21.34
C MET A 276 -1.73 -5.59 -22.18
N LYS A 277 -2.49 -4.70 -22.84
CA LYS A 277 -3.52 -5.12 -23.79
C LYS A 277 -2.91 -5.85 -24.98
N ASN A 278 -1.83 -5.30 -25.54
CA ASN A 278 -1.13 -5.90 -26.67
C ASN A 278 -0.55 -7.28 -26.30
N ILE A 279 0.11 -7.40 -25.14
CA ILE A 279 0.64 -8.67 -24.64
C ILE A 279 -0.48 -9.68 -24.40
N SER A 280 -1.59 -9.26 -23.79
CA SER A 280 -2.74 -10.14 -23.56
C SER A 280 -3.39 -10.59 -24.87
N ALA A 281 -3.34 -9.78 -25.93
CA ALA A 281 -3.89 -10.09 -27.24
C ALA A 281 -3.05 -11.12 -28.03
N LEU A 282 -1.80 -11.38 -27.62
CA LEU A 282 -0.97 -12.45 -28.20
C LEU A 282 -1.42 -13.84 -27.77
N LEU A 283 -2.11 -13.95 -26.63
CA LEU A 283 -2.62 -15.21 -26.11
C LEU A 283 -3.84 -15.65 -26.93
N ALA A 284 -3.92 -16.95 -27.21
CA ALA A 284 -5.12 -17.55 -27.77
C ALA A 284 -6.31 -17.41 -26.81
N ALA A 285 -7.53 -17.27 -27.35
CA ALA A 285 -8.76 -17.16 -26.56
C ALA A 285 -9.06 -18.37 -25.64
N SER A 286 -8.35 -19.48 -25.86
CA SER A 286 -8.39 -20.66 -24.99
C SER A 286 -7.69 -20.46 -23.63
N ASN A 287 -6.86 -19.43 -23.50
CA ASN A 287 -6.09 -19.19 -22.28
C ASN A 287 -6.85 -18.28 -21.32
N THR A 288 -6.69 -18.52 -20.03
CA THR A 288 -7.32 -17.70 -18.97
C THR A 288 -6.25 -16.86 -18.30
N VAL A 289 -6.31 -15.53 -18.45
CA VAL A 289 -5.38 -14.63 -17.77
C VAL A 289 -5.88 -14.35 -16.36
N ILE A 290 -5.16 -14.86 -15.36
CA ILE A 290 -5.53 -14.72 -13.94
C ILE A 290 -4.93 -13.44 -13.36
N GLY A 291 -3.73 -13.07 -13.81
CA GLY A 291 -3.00 -11.96 -13.23
C GLY A 291 -2.19 -11.18 -14.22
N LYS A 292 -2.09 -9.88 -13.96
CA LYS A 292 -1.26 -8.94 -14.71
C LYS A 292 -0.47 -8.09 -13.72
N PHE A 293 0.82 -7.94 -13.98
CA PHE A 293 1.70 -7.08 -13.21
C PHE A 293 2.66 -6.36 -14.15
N VAL A 294 2.89 -5.08 -13.87
CA VAL A 294 3.87 -4.27 -14.60
C VAL A 294 4.77 -3.59 -13.58
N CYS A 295 6.08 -3.73 -13.76
CA CYS A 295 7.07 -2.98 -13.00
C CYS A 295 8.03 -2.22 -13.92
N ARG A 296 8.75 -1.27 -13.32
CA ARG A 296 9.75 -0.49 -14.02
C ARG A 296 11.15 -1.01 -13.71
N THR A 297 11.99 -1.06 -14.72
CA THR A 297 13.44 -1.23 -14.55
C THR A 297 14.14 0.13 -14.61
N VAL A 298 15.13 0.34 -13.74
CA VAL A 298 16.03 1.51 -13.77
C VAL A 298 17.45 0.97 -13.78
N ASP A 299 18.25 1.34 -14.78
CA ASP A 299 19.64 0.87 -14.93
C ASP A 299 19.80 -0.67 -14.86
N LYS A 300 18.84 -1.41 -15.42
CA LYS A 300 18.78 -2.89 -15.40
C LYS A 300 18.68 -3.49 -13.98
N GLN A 301 18.12 -2.74 -13.04
CA GLN A 301 17.81 -3.20 -11.69
C GLN A 301 16.36 -2.91 -11.33
N LEU A 302 15.78 -3.84 -10.55
CA LEU A 302 14.46 -3.69 -9.96
C LEU A 302 14.58 -3.13 -8.55
N SER A 303 13.67 -2.21 -8.20
CA SER A 303 13.59 -1.71 -6.83
C SER A 303 13.09 -2.80 -5.88
N SER A 304 13.50 -2.75 -4.61
CA SER A 304 12.98 -3.66 -3.57
C SER A 304 11.46 -3.56 -3.41
N GLU A 305 10.91 -2.37 -3.64
CA GLU A 305 9.46 -2.13 -3.64
C GLU A 305 8.78 -2.89 -4.77
N ASP A 306 9.30 -2.84 -6.01
CA ASP A 306 8.73 -3.57 -7.14
C ASP A 306 8.83 -5.08 -6.97
N LEU A 307 9.92 -5.57 -6.39
CA LEU A 307 10.06 -6.99 -6.02
C LEU A 307 9.02 -7.41 -4.97
N MET A 308 8.82 -6.59 -3.93
CA MET A 308 7.80 -6.84 -2.91
C MET A 308 6.38 -6.81 -3.51
N ARG A 309 6.10 -5.86 -4.40
CA ARG A 309 4.80 -5.77 -5.09
C ARG A 309 4.55 -6.93 -6.02
N ALA A 310 5.57 -7.41 -6.73
CA ALA A 310 5.48 -8.59 -7.57
C ALA A 310 5.16 -9.84 -6.74
N ARG A 311 5.84 -10.01 -5.60
CA ARG A 311 5.57 -11.10 -4.65
C ARG A 311 4.13 -11.06 -4.13
N ASN A 312 3.68 -9.90 -3.66
CA ASN A 312 2.30 -9.73 -3.17
C ASN A 312 1.28 -10.00 -4.28
N LYS A 313 1.53 -9.49 -5.50
CA LYS A 313 0.63 -9.72 -6.63
C LYS A 313 0.59 -11.19 -7.04
N TYR A 314 1.73 -11.88 -7.00
CA TYR A 314 1.80 -13.31 -7.27
C TYR A 314 1.02 -14.11 -6.22
N PHE A 315 1.10 -13.71 -4.96
CA PHE A 315 0.32 -14.30 -3.87
C PHE A 315 -1.19 -14.13 -4.09
N ASP A 316 -1.64 -12.94 -4.52
CA ASP A 316 -3.05 -12.70 -4.87
C ASP A 316 -3.52 -13.61 -6.02
N ILE A 317 -2.67 -13.82 -7.03
CA ILE A 317 -2.95 -14.69 -8.18
C ILE A 317 -3.13 -16.14 -7.76
N LEU A 318 -2.30 -16.63 -6.84
CA LEU A 318 -2.45 -17.98 -6.28
C LEU A 318 -3.78 -18.15 -5.56
N GLN A 319 -4.21 -17.15 -4.78
CA GLN A 319 -5.53 -17.19 -4.10
C GLN A 319 -6.71 -17.16 -5.07
N GLU A 320 -6.56 -16.52 -6.23
CA GLU A 320 -7.60 -16.46 -7.26
C GLU A 320 -7.75 -17.80 -8.00
N ILE A 321 -6.69 -18.62 -8.07
CA ILE A 321 -6.73 -19.97 -8.67
C ILE A 321 -7.45 -20.99 -7.79
N GLU A 322 -7.36 -20.82 -6.47
CA GLU A 322 -7.99 -21.70 -5.47
C GLU A 322 -9.49 -21.44 -5.26
N ARG A 323 -10.05 -20.37 -5.85
CA ARG A 323 -11.47 -20.02 -5.82
C ARG A 323 -12.26 -20.62 -6.98
#